data_AF-A0A3S9HRH4-F1
#
_entry.id   AF-A0A3S9HRH4-F1
#
_cell.length_a   1.000
_cell.length_b   1.000
_cell.length_c   1.000
_cell.angle_alpha   90.00
_cell.angle_beta   90.00
_cell.angle_gamma   90.00
#
_symmetry.space_group_name_H-M   'P 1'
#
loop_
_entity.id
_entity.type
_entity.pdbx_description
1 polymer ?
#
loop_
_entity_poly.entity_id
_entity_poly.type
_entity_poly.pdbx_seq_one_letter_code
_entity_poly.pdbx_strand_id
1 'polypeptide(L)'
;MLRTPRRALRSARLHIPARRFTAGIAELPPTAREALGTGVTATEAIAYNRARVATATAVALYRGGYALPMRDDDLDDAVRALDFTYSVPSAETRASIRAALAVLEADYTVTVTH
;
A
#
# COMPACT_ATOMS: atom_id res chain seq x y z
N MET A 1 8.36 54.07 14.67
CA MET A 1 7.58 53.89 13.42
C MET A 1 8.29 52.87 12.54
N LEU A 2 7.83 51.62 12.53
CA LEU A 2 8.46 50.49 11.82
C LEU A 2 7.89 50.38 10.41
N ARG A 3 8.73 50.57 9.38
CA ARG A 3 8.38 50.36 7.97
C ARG A 3 8.52 48.87 7.63
N THR A 4 7.40 48.22 7.30
CA THR A 4 7.37 46.84 6.79
C THR A 4 7.77 46.81 5.31
N PRO A 5 8.82 46.06 4.90
CA PRO A 5 9.05 45.83 3.49
C PRO A 5 8.09 44.73 2.98
N ARG A 6 7.12 45.11 2.13
CA ARG A 6 6.29 44.19 1.35
C ARG A 6 7.17 43.48 0.33
N ARG A 7 7.49 42.21 0.58
CA ARG A 7 8.22 41.36 -0.37
C ARG A 7 7.24 40.83 -1.42
N ALA A 8 7.34 41.34 -2.64
CA ALA A 8 6.60 40.84 -3.79
C ALA A 8 7.07 39.43 -4.13
N LEU A 9 6.20 38.42 -4.00
CA LEU A 9 6.43 37.06 -4.48
C LEU A 9 6.35 37.07 -6.01
N ARG A 10 7.51 37.06 -6.68
CA ARG A 10 7.56 36.77 -8.12
C ARG A 10 7.21 35.30 -8.32
N SER A 11 6.18 35.02 -9.10
CA SER A 11 5.84 33.66 -9.54
C SER A 11 6.99 33.12 -10.39
N ALA A 12 7.80 32.24 -9.81
CA ALA A 12 8.76 31.46 -10.56
C ALA A 12 7.96 30.47 -11.40
N ARG A 13 7.82 30.74 -12.71
CA ARG A 13 7.31 29.77 -13.68
C ARG A 13 8.33 28.62 -13.71
N LEU A 14 7.99 27.54 -13.00
CA LEU A 14 8.79 26.32 -12.96
C LEU A 14 8.71 25.67 -14.34
N HIS A 15 9.73 25.88 -15.17
CA HIS A 15 9.84 25.19 -16.44
C HIS A 15 10.29 23.76 -16.15
N ILE A 16 9.32 22.85 -16.00
CA ILE A 16 9.58 21.41 -15.97
C ILE A 16 9.90 21.01 -17.42
N PRO A 17 11.13 20.62 -17.76
CA PRO A 17 11.40 20.10 -19.09
C PRO A 17 10.53 18.86 -19.29
N ALA A 18 9.88 18.77 -20.45
CA ALA A 18 9.09 17.61 -20.85
C ALA A 18 10.01 16.38 -20.91
N ARG A 19 10.18 15.72 -19.77
CA ARG A 19 10.81 14.41 -19.68
C ARG A 19 9.91 13.49 -20.45
N ARG A 20 10.38 13.04 -21.60
CA ARG A 20 9.69 12.05 -22.44
C ARG A 20 9.31 10.89 -21.51
N PHE A 21 8.01 10.69 -21.31
CA PHE A 21 7.46 9.50 -20.67
C PHE A 21 7.78 8.33 -21.60
N THR A 22 8.99 7.79 -21.51
CA THR A 22 9.20 6.39 -21.83
C THR A 22 8.35 5.63 -20.81
N ALA A 23 7.28 5.00 -21.29
CA ALA A 23 6.55 3.95 -20.58
C ALA A 23 7.47 2.74 -20.38
N GLY A 24 8.57 2.95 -19.65
CA GLY A 24 9.54 1.95 -19.26
C GLY A 24 9.19 1.55 -17.84
N ILE A 25 8.65 0.34 -17.71
CA ILE A 25 8.57 -0.53 -16.52
C ILE A 25 8.73 0.26 -15.22
N ALA A 26 7.59 0.61 -14.58
CA ALA A 26 7.60 1.15 -13.24
C ALA A 26 8.47 0.26 -12.36
N GLU A 27 9.52 0.85 -11.79
CA GLU A 27 10.56 0.09 -11.12
C GLU A 27 9.96 -0.70 -9.96
N LEU A 28 10.11 -2.03 -10.00
CA LEU A 28 9.56 -2.94 -9.01
C LEU A 28 10.10 -2.61 -7.61
N PRO A 29 9.25 -2.59 -6.56
CA PRO A 29 9.75 -2.56 -5.19
C PRO A 29 10.75 -3.73 -4.96
N PRO A 30 11.81 -3.55 -4.16
CA PRO A 30 12.90 -4.53 -4.03
C PRO A 30 12.43 -5.96 -3.75
N THR A 31 11.44 -6.11 -2.87
CA THR A 31 10.82 -7.40 -2.54
C THR A 31 10.13 -8.08 -3.72
N ALA A 32 9.52 -7.31 -4.63
CA ALA A 32 8.88 -7.86 -5.82
C ALA A 32 9.93 -8.28 -6.87
N ARG A 33 11.05 -7.56 -6.97
CA ARG A 33 12.17 -7.95 -7.85
C ARG A 33 12.84 -9.23 -7.40
N GLU A 34 13.03 -9.39 -6.09
CA GLU A 34 13.57 -10.63 -5.50
C GLU A 34 12.66 -11.83 -5.71
N ALA A 35 11.34 -11.64 -5.57
CA ALA A 35 10.38 -12.73 -5.69
C ALA A 35 9.99 -13.08 -7.13
N LEU A 36 9.92 -12.09 -8.03
CA LEU A 36 9.36 -12.26 -9.38
C LEU A 36 10.42 -12.15 -10.49
N GLY A 37 11.63 -11.64 -10.19
CA GLY A 37 12.69 -11.42 -11.16
C GLY A 37 12.56 -10.08 -11.92
N THR A 38 13.35 -9.91 -12.99
CA THR A 38 13.47 -8.65 -13.74
C THR A 38 12.57 -8.54 -14.97
N GLY A 39 11.93 -9.65 -15.39
CA GLY A 39 11.10 -9.72 -16.60
C GLY A 39 9.61 -9.40 -16.39
N VAL A 40 9.27 -8.81 -15.24
CA VAL A 40 7.89 -8.76 -14.73
C VAL A 40 7.25 -7.43 -15.08
N THR A 41 5.98 -7.45 -15.45
CA THR A 41 5.22 -6.24 -15.75
C THR A 41 4.90 -5.47 -14.48
N ALA A 42 4.65 -4.15 -14.63
CA ALA A 42 4.21 -3.32 -13.51
C ALA A 42 2.89 -3.83 -12.89
N THR A 43 1.98 -4.37 -13.70
CA THR A 43 0.69 -4.90 -13.23
C THR A 43 0.87 -6.13 -12.34
N GLU A 44 1.72 -7.08 -12.75
CA GLU A 44 2.02 -8.28 -11.96
C GLU A 44 2.68 -7.92 -10.62
N ALA A 45 3.55 -6.91 -10.63
CA ALA A 45 4.17 -6.42 -9.42
C ALA A 45 3.21 -5.74 -8.45
N ILE A 46 2.28 -4.93 -8.98
CA ILE A 46 1.21 -4.32 -8.18
C ILE A 46 0.33 -5.41 -7.60
N ALA A 47 -0.05 -6.41 -8.40
CA ALA A 47 -0.86 -7.54 -7.95
C ALA A 47 -0.15 -8.36 -6.87
N TYR A 48 1.14 -8.65 -7.05
CA TYR A 48 1.96 -9.35 -6.06
C TYR A 48 2.07 -8.58 -4.75
N ASN A 49 2.37 -7.27 -4.81
CA ASN A 49 2.44 -6.46 -3.60
C ASN A 49 1.08 -6.37 -2.90
N ARG A 50 -0.01 -6.25 -3.66
CA ARG A 50 -1.37 -6.28 -3.10
C ARG A 50 -1.62 -7.59 -2.36
N ALA A 51 -1.32 -8.73 -2.99
CA ALA A 51 -1.49 -10.04 -2.37
C ALA A 51 -0.63 -10.19 -1.11
N ARG A 52 0.65 -9.80 -1.17
CA ARG A 52 1.57 -9.85 -0.03
C ARG A 52 1.07 -9.05 1.16
N VAL A 53 0.67 -7.79 0.94
CA VAL A 53 0.10 -6.92 1.98
C VAL A 53 -1.20 -7.50 2.52
N ALA A 54 -2.09 -7.95 1.63
CA ALA A 54 -3.39 -8.49 2.02
C ALA A 54 -3.27 -9.72 2.91
N THR A 55 -2.46 -10.70 2.51
CA THR A 55 -2.25 -11.94 3.26
C THR A 55 -1.60 -11.67 4.62
N ALA A 56 -0.52 -10.86 4.66
CA ALA A 56 0.16 -10.54 5.91
C ALA A 56 -0.77 -9.83 6.91
N THR A 57 -1.55 -8.86 6.41
CA THR A 57 -2.51 -8.10 7.24
C THR A 57 -3.65 -8.99 7.72
N ALA A 58 -4.24 -9.81 6.86
CA ALA A 58 -5.32 -10.71 7.24
C ALA A 58 -4.87 -11.74 8.30
N VAL A 59 -3.67 -12.32 8.16
CA VAL A 59 -3.12 -13.24 9.17
C VAL A 59 -2.88 -12.53 10.50
N ALA A 60 -2.36 -11.31 10.49
CA ALA A 60 -2.14 -10.54 11.71
C ALA A 60 -3.48 -10.22 12.42
N LEU A 61 -4.48 -9.78 11.66
CA LEU A 61 -5.84 -9.50 12.16
C LEU A 61 -6.49 -10.75 12.74
N TYR A 62 -6.43 -11.87 12.02
CA TYR A 62 -6.99 -13.14 12.45
C TYR A 62 -6.35 -13.63 13.75
N ARG A 63 -5.01 -13.58 13.86
CA ARG A 63 -4.28 -13.92 15.09
C ARG A 63 -4.58 -12.95 16.24
N GLY A 64 -4.88 -11.69 15.92
CA GLY A 64 -5.32 -10.68 16.88
C GLY A 64 -6.77 -10.84 17.34
N GLY A 65 -7.52 -11.82 16.80
CA GLY A 65 -8.93 -12.05 17.13
C GLY A 65 -9.89 -11.02 16.51
N TYR A 66 -9.44 -10.26 15.51
CA TYR A 66 -10.31 -9.36 14.75
C TYR A 66 -11.17 -10.16 13.78
N ALA A 67 -12.43 -9.74 13.64
CA ALA A 67 -13.39 -10.34 12.73
C ALA A 67 -14.09 -9.29 11.86
N LEU A 68 -14.63 -9.71 10.72
CA LEU A 68 -15.45 -8.88 9.86
C LEU A 68 -16.83 -8.58 10.49
N PRO A 69 -17.44 -7.41 10.21
CA PRO A 69 -16.99 -6.36 9.29
C PRO A 69 -16.01 -5.36 9.95
N MET A 70 -15.00 -4.94 9.19
CA MET A 70 -14.03 -3.91 9.59
C MET A 70 -14.16 -2.64 8.75
N ARG A 71 -13.98 -1.47 9.38
CA ARG A 71 -13.98 -0.18 8.68
C ARG A 71 -12.69 -0.02 7.89
N ASP A 72 -12.73 0.84 6.88
CA ASP A 72 -11.54 1.13 6.07
C ASP A 72 -10.39 1.70 6.93
N ASP A 73 -10.70 2.58 7.89
CA ASP A 73 -9.69 3.15 8.80
C ASP A 73 -9.00 2.09 9.66
N ASP A 74 -9.73 1.08 10.14
CA ASP A 74 -9.17 -0.02 10.93
C ASP A 74 -8.20 -0.87 10.07
N LEU A 75 -8.53 -1.06 8.78
CA LEU A 75 -7.66 -1.77 7.84
C LEU A 75 -6.41 -0.95 7.51
N ASP A 76 -6.56 0.37 7.35
CA ASP A 76 -5.44 1.27 7.12
C ASP A 76 -4.46 1.24 8.31
N ASP A 77 -4.97 1.26 9.53
CA ASP A 77 -4.17 1.18 10.76
C ASP A 77 -3.48 -0.19 10.89
N ALA A 78 -4.17 -1.28 10.57
CA ALA A 78 -3.58 -2.62 10.56
C ALA A 78 -2.42 -2.75 9.55
N VAL A 79 -2.57 -2.17 8.34
CA VAL A 79 -1.48 -2.15 7.34
C VAL A 79 -0.30 -1.30 7.83
N ARG A 80 -0.56 -0.15 8.47
CA ARG A 80 0.48 0.71 9.04
C ARG A 80 1.24 0.02 10.17
N ALA A 81 0.55 -0.74 11.02
CA ALA A 81 1.16 -1.46 12.15
C ALA A 81 2.15 -2.55 11.71
N LEU A 82 2.06 -3.02 10.46
CA LEU A 82 2.97 -4.01 9.88
C LEU A 82 4.19 -3.40 9.18
N ASP A 83 4.43 -2.10 9.37
CA ASP A 83 5.55 -1.36 8.77
C ASP A 83 5.64 -1.51 7.24
N PHE A 84 4.51 -1.73 6.56
CA PHE A 84 4.42 -1.56 5.12
C PHE A 84 4.60 -0.08 4.80
N THR A 85 5.87 0.32 4.67
CA THR A 85 6.25 1.71 4.46
C THR A 85 5.71 2.13 3.11
N TYR A 86 4.96 3.23 3.11
CA TYR A 86 4.39 3.93 1.98
C TYR A 86 3.06 3.38 1.43
N SER A 87 2.10 4.31 1.40
CA SER A 87 0.76 4.28 0.82
C SER A 87 -0.36 3.74 1.71
N VAL A 88 -1.36 4.61 1.91
CA VAL A 88 -2.72 4.22 2.28
C VAL A 88 -3.15 3.09 1.34
N PRO A 89 -3.61 1.93 1.85
CA PRO A 89 -3.97 0.82 1.00
C PRO A 89 -5.09 1.25 0.05
N SER A 90 -4.93 0.90 -1.23
CA SER A 90 -5.97 1.16 -2.22
C SER A 90 -7.27 0.41 -1.86
N ALA A 91 -8.38 0.83 -2.44
CA ALA A 91 -9.66 0.12 -2.27
C ALA A 91 -9.55 -1.37 -2.64
N GLU A 92 -8.75 -1.70 -3.66
CA GLU A 92 -8.48 -3.08 -4.06
C GLU A 92 -7.68 -3.84 -3.00
N THR A 93 -6.68 -3.20 -2.38
CA THR A 93 -5.92 -3.81 -1.28
C THR A 93 -6.82 -4.05 -0.07
N ARG A 94 -7.67 -3.09 0.31
CA ARG A 94 -8.66 -3.25 1.39
C ARG A 94 -9.65 -4.37 1.11
N ALA A 95 -10.18 -4.45 -0.12
CA ALA A 95 -11.01 -5.57 -0.54
C ALA A 95 -10.27 -6.91 -0.47
N SER A 96 -9.00 -6.94 -0.87
CA SER A 96 -8.17 -8.15 -0.79
C SER A 96 -7.91 -8.60 0.65
N ILE A 97 -7.69 -7.66 1.57
CA ILE A 97 -7.54 -7.96 3.01
C ILE A 97 -8.82 -8.60 3.54
N ARG A 98 -9.99 -8.00 3.25
CA ARG A 98 -11.29 -8.55 3.67
C ARG A 98 -11.52 -9.94 3.11
N ALA A 99 -11.21 -10.16 1.83
CA ALA A 99 -11.35 -11.47 1.20
C ALA A 99 -10.44 -12.52 1.86
N ALA A 100 -9.17 -12.18 2.13
CA ALA A 100 -8.25 -13.08 2.80
C ALA A 100 -8.68 -13.38 4.24
N LEU A 101 -9.16 -12.38 4.99
CA LEU A 101 -9.65 -12.57 6.36
C LEU A 101 -10.90 -13.47 6.39
N ALA A 102 -11.85 -13.26 5.46
CA ALA A 102 -13.03 -14.11 5.35
C ALA A 102 -12.69 -15.58 5.05
N VAL A 103 -11.63 -15.83 4.27
CA VAL A 103 -11.13 -17.20 4.03
C VAL A 103 -10.58 -17.81 5.34
N LEU A 104 -9.80 -17.05 6.11
CA LEU A 104 -9.26 -17.52 7.39
C LEU A 104 -10.37 -17.77 8.43
N GLU A 105 -11.41 -16.93 8.47
CA GLU A 105 -12.57 -17.12 9.34
C GLU A 105 -13.38 -18.37 8.98
N ALA A 106 -13.48 -18.71 7.69
CA ALA A 106 -14.23 -19.86 7.20
C ALA A 106 -13.45 -21.19 7.27
N ASP A 107 -12.12 -21.14 7.33
CA ASP A 107 -11.27 -22.33 7.34
C ASP A 107 -11.11 -22.92 8.75
N TYR A 108 -11.87 -23.99 9.02
CA TYR A 108 -11.84 -24.72 10.29
C TYR A 108 -10.49 -25.41 10.59
N THR A 109 -9.60 -25.53 9.61
CA THR A 109 -8.28 -26.14 9.80
C THR A 109 -7.25 -25.13 10.29
N VAL A 110 -7.50 -23.83 10.09
CA VAL A 110 -6.66 -22.76 10.60
C VAL A 110 -7.08 -22.51 12.05
N THR A 111 -6.21 -22.86 12.99
CA THR A 111 -6.45 -22.62 14.43
C THR A 111 -5.38 -21.68 14.97
N VAL A 112 -5.81 -20.63 15.69
CA VAL A 112 -4.90 -19.76 16.43
C VAL A 112 -4.56 -20.48 17.74
N THR A 113 -3.30 -20.86 17.90
CA THR A 113 -2.77 -21.31 19.19
C THR A 113 -2.48 -20.06 20.01
N HIS A 114 -3.25 -19.86 21.09
CA HIS A 114 -3.10 -18.75 22.04
C HIS A 114 -1.92 -18.95 22.99
#